data_AF-A0A7S3FYF0-F1
#
_entry.id   AF-A0A7S3FYF0-F1
#
_cell.length_a   1.000
_cell.length_b   1.000
_cell.length_c   1.000
_cell.angle_alpha   90.00
_cell.angle_beta   90.00
_cell.angle_gamma   90.00
#
_symmetry.space_group_name_H-M   'P 1'
#
loop_
_entity.id
_entity.type
_entity.pdbx_description
1 polymer ?
#
loop_
_entity_poly.entity_id
_entity_poly.type
_entity_poly.pdbx_seq_one_letter_code
_entity_poly.pdbx_strand_id
1 'polypeptide(L)'
;KKEKKKKKKRVVVEEEPRFPLAKIDPKFKEQMHQEIENVGVVLGRRIIDVMTNIKPNIEQTQLDVVKYLGVQFWPYVFGKQIDNLRTDNAGTFMILDKNRFIGRLSTGVDFSGKNKELAEECRLRQRAYSFYIVGLIKGALKNMGTAIGKSQ
;
A
#
# COMPACT_ATOMS: atom_id res chain seq x y z
N LYS A 1 -37.23 -25.21 37.30
CA LYS A 1 -35.91 -24.54 37.25
C LYS A 1 -34.84 -25.55 36.83
N LYS A 2 -34.44 -25.59 35.55
CA LYS A 2 -33.15 -26.10 35.01
C LYS A 2 -33.23 -26.15 33.48
N GLU A 3 -32.93 -25.00 32.89
CA GLU A 3 -32.89 -24.75 31.46
C GLU A 3 -31.56 -25.31 30.89
N LYS A 4 -31.64 -26.35 30.07
CA LYS A 4 -30.47 -26.97 29.42
C LYS A 4 -30.00 -26.07 28.25
N LYS A 5 -29.09 -25.15 28.53
CA LYS A 5 -28.36 -24.39 27.49
C LYS A 5 -27.48 -25.34 26.66
N LYS A 6 -27.96 -25.74 25.48
CA LYS A 6 -27.13 -26.34 24.42
C LYS A 6 -26.09 -25.29 23.98
N LYS A 7 -24.85 -25.41 24.45
CA LYS A 7 -23.70 -24.67 23.91
C LYS A 7 -23.48 -25.11 22.46
N LYS A 8 -23.92 -24.27 21.51
CA LYS A 8 -23.62 -24.39 20.09
C LYS A 8 -22.10 -24.23 19.94
N LYS A 9 -21.37 -25.34 19.78
CA LYS A 9 -19.94 -25.32 19.43
C LYS A 9 -19.80 -24.52 18.13
N ARG A 10 -19.16 -23.35 18.19
CA ARG A 10 -18.65 -22.69 16.98
C ARG A 10 -17.65 -23.66 16.37
N VAL A 11 -18.00 -24.21 15.21
CA VAL A 11 -17.06 -24.92 14.35
C VAL A 11 -16.07 -23.84 13.89
N VAL A 12 -14.87 -23.87 14.46
CA VAL A 12 -13.74 -23.17 13.88
C VAL A 12 -13.41 -23.96 12.63
N VAL A 13 -13.85 -23.44 11.48
CA VAL A 13 -13.40 -23.96 10.19
C VAL A 13 -11.92 -23.62 10.13
N GLU A 14 -11.07 -24.63 10.24
CA GLU A 14 -9.65 -24.54 9.96
C GLU A 14 -9.56 -24.30 8.46
N GLU A 15 -9.61 -23.03 8.05
CA GLU A 15 -9.36 -22.65 6.66
C GLU A 15 -7.90 -22.97 6.36
N GLU A 16 -7.68 -24.12 5.71
CA GLU A 16 -6.45 -24.40 4.95
C GLU A 16 -6.01 -23.11 4.24
N PRO A 17 -4.73 -22.69 4.35
CA PRO A 17 -4.27 -21.44 3.77
C PRO A 17 -4.60 -21.48 2.29
N ARG A 18 -5.51 -20.57 1.87
CA ARG A 18 -6.15 -20.58 0.56
C ARG A 18 -5.14 -20.58 -0.60
N PHE A 19 -3.89 -20.20 -0.33
CA PHE A 19 -2.72 -20.47 -1.18
C PHE A 19 -1.48 -20.71 -0.31
N PRO A 20 -0.67 -21.77 -0.54
CA PRO A 20 0.63 -21.93 0.09
C PRO A 20 1.62 -20.91 -0.48
N LEU A 21 1.54 -19.68 0.01
CA LEU A 21 2.39 -18.55 -0.34
C LEU A 21 3.90 -18.84 -0.10
N ALA A 22 4.21 -19.83 0.74
CA ALA A 22 5.56 -20.28 1.04
C ALA A 22 6.20 -21.18 -0.04
N LYS A 23 5.41 -21.73 -0.98
CA LYS A 23 5.90 -22.66 -2.03
C LYS A 23 5.93 -22.04 -3.43
N ILE A 24 5.93 -20.71 -3.51
CA ILE A 24 5.96 -20.01 -4.80
C ILE A 24 7.41 -19.94 -5.29
N ASP A 25 7.64 -20.33 -6.54
CA ASP A 25 8.93 -20.18 -7.22
C ASP A 25 9.42 -18.72 -7.10
N PRO A 26 10.66 -18.46 -6.61
CA PRO A 26 11.17 -17.11 -6.44
C PRO A 26 11.07 -16.26 -7.71
N LYS A 27 11.25 -16.87 -8.89
CA LYS A 27 11.13 -16.15 -10.17
C LYS A 27 9.69 -15.71 -10.44
N PHE A 28 8.72 -16.60 -10.24
CA PHE A 28 7.30 -16.26 -10.38
C PHE A 28 6.87 -15.19 -9.37
N LYS A 29 7.36 -15.26 -8.13
CA LYS A 29 7.10 -14.26 -7.09
C LYS A 29 7.62 -12.87 -7.48
N GLU A 30 8.80 -12.80 -8.08
CA GLU A 30 9.35 -11.55 -8.60
C GLU A 30 8.50 -10.98 -9.74
N GLN A 31 8.07 -11.82 -10.69
CA GLN A 31 7.16 -11.43 -11.76
C GLN A 31 5.84 -10.88 -11.20
N MET A 32 5.24 -11.56 -10.22
CA MET A 32 4.03 -11.07 -9.55
C MET A 32 4.24 -9.70 -8.90
N HIS A 33 5.37 -9.49 -8.21
CA HIS A 33 5.66 -8.18 -7.62
C HIS A 33 5.77 -7.08 -8.69
N GLN A 34 6.41 -7.37 -9.83
CA GLN A 34 6.53 -6.44 -10.95
C GLN A 34 5.15 -6.13 -11.56
N GLU A 35 4.30 -7.13 -11.75
CA GLU A 35 2.94 -6.94 -12.26
C GLU A 35 2.11 -6.07 -11.32
N ILE A 36 2.15 -6.35 -10.01
CA ILE A 36 1.46 -5.55 -8.99
C ILE A 36 1.97 -4.10 -8.99
N GLU A 37 3.28 -3.92 -9.11
CA GLU A 37 3.87 -2.59 -9.21
C GLU A 37 3.39 -1.86 -10.48
N ASN A 38 3.37 -2.53 -11.63
CA ASN A 38 2.93 -1.96 -12.90
C ASN A 38 1.47 -1.50 -12.84
N VAL A 39 0.59 -2.29 -12.21
CA VAL A 39 -0.81 -1.89 -11.95
C VAL A 39 -0.84 -0.60 -11.11
N GLY A 40 -0.03 -0.53 -10.05
CA GLY A 40 0.15 0.67 -9.25
C GLY A 40 0.60 1.87 -10.09
N VAL A 41 1.60 1.69 -10.97
CA VAL A 41 2.14 2.76 -11.83
C VAL A 41 1.08 3.33 -12.77
N VAL A 42 0.28 2.48 -13.41
CA VAL A 42 -0.79 2.93 -14.30
C VAL A 42 -1.85 3.71 -13.54
N LEU A 43 -2.25 3.22 -12.36
CA LEU A 43 -3.26 3.88 -11.55
C LEU A 43 -2.75 5.22 -11.00
N GLY A 44 -1.52 5.24 -10.47
CA GLY A 44 -0.89 6.45 -9.93
C GLY A 44 -0.83 7.58 -10.95
N ARG A 45 -0.50 7.27 -12.21
CA ARG A 45 -0.53 8.24 -13.32
C ARG A 45 -1.93 8.80 -13.56
N ARG A 46 -2.93 7.94 -13.66
CA ARG A 46 -4.32 8.36 -13.91
C ARG A 46 -4.87 9.22 -12.77
N ILE A 47 -4.59 8.85 -11.53
CA ILE A 47 -5.03 9.61 -10.35
C ILE A 47 -4.44 11.01 -10.41
N ILE A 48 -3.12 11.11 -10.61
CA ILE A 48 -2.47 12.41 -10.62
C ILE A 48 -2.90 13.25 -11.81
N ASP A 49 -3.13 12.66 -13.00
CA ASP A 49 -3.71 13.35 -14.17
C ASP A 49 -5.06 13.98 -13.84
N VAL A 50 -5.93 13.26 -13.15
CA VAL A 50 -7.24 13.80 -12.73
C VAL A 50 -7.05 14.92 -11.71
N MET A 51 -6.16 14.75 -10.73
CA MET A 51 -5.94 15.76 -9.69
C MET A 51 -5.28 17.04 -10.22
N THR A 52 -4.36 16.95 -11.18
CA THR A 52 -3.68 18.11 -11.78
C THR A 52 -4.57 18.87 -12.74
N ASN A 53 -5.44 18.18 -13.48
CA ASN A 53 -6.44 18.84 -14.33
C ASN A 53 -7.44 19.68 -13.51
N ILE A 54 -7.70 19.29 -12.25
CA ILE A 54 -8.59 20.03 -11.35
C ILE A 54 -7.86 21.22 -10.69
N LYS A 55 -6.54 21.12 -10.48
CA LYS A 55 -5.69 22.19 -9.92
C LYS A 55 -4.33 22.23 -10.63
N PRO A 56 -4.11 23.13 -11.59
CA PRO A 56 -2.90 23.16 -12.40
C PRO A 56 -1.64 23.65 -11.67
N ASN A 57 -1.74 24.14 -10.43
CA ASN A 57 -0.60 24.68 -9.67
C ASN A 57 0.23 23.58 -9.00
N ILE A 58 0.76 22.62 -9.75
CA ILE A 58 1.96 21.92 -9.27
C ILE A 58 3.14 22.87 -9.55
N GLU A 59 3.60 23.53 -8.49
CA GLU A 59 4.78 24.38 -8.57
C GLU A 59 6.03 23.57 -8.92
N GLN A 60 6.94 24.21 -9.65
CA GLN A 60 7.89 23.56 -10.56
C GLN A 60 9.14 22.96 -9.88
N THR A 61 9.15 22.87 -8.55
CA THR A 61 10.30 22.35 -7.80
C THR A 61 10.08 20.92 -7.29
N GLN A 62 11.18 20.17 -7.13
CA GLN A 62 11.12 18.82 -6.56
C GLN A 62 10.48 18.79 -5.16
N LEU A 63 10.67 19.86 -4.38
CA LEU A 63 10.15 19.98 -3.03
C LEU A 63 8.62 20.17 -3.02
N ASP A 64 8.09 20.89 -4.00
CA ASP A 64 6.64 21.08 -4.14
C ASP A 64 5.94 19.81 -4.62
N VAL A 65 6.58 19.02 -5.49
CA VAL A 65 6.10 17.68 -5.87
C VAL A 65 5.95 16.78 -4.63
N VAL A 66 6.92 16.81 -3.72
CA VAL A 66 6.89 15.98 -2.51
C VAL A 66 5.85 16.48 -1.51
N LYS A 67 5.73 17.80 -1.32
CA LYS A 67 4.65 18.39 -0.53
C LYS A 67 3.29 18.01 -1.11
N TYR A 68 3.12 18.10 -2.43
CA TYR A 68 1.89 17.71 -3.11
C TYR A 68 1.57 16.23 -2.87
N LEU A 69 2.58 15.36 -2.99
CA LEU A 69 2.43 13.92 -2.73
C LEU A 69 1.91 13.67 -1.31
N GLY A 70 2.51 14.32 -0.29
CA GLY A 70 2.16 14.07 1.10
C GLY A 70 0.87 14.75 1.58
N VAL A 71 0.60 15.96 1.08
CA VAL A 71 -0.51 16.80 1.55
C VAL A 71 -1.78 16.60 0.73
N GLN A 72 -1.66 16.35 -0.58
CA GLN A 72 -2.83 16.24 -1.47
C GLN A 72 -3.06 14.80 -1.94
N PHE A 73 -2.04 14.16 -2.49
CA PHE A 73 -2.19 12.84 -3.10
C PHE A 73 -2.40 11.72 -2.06
N TRP A 74 -1.63 11.69 -0.98
CA TRP A 74 -1.77 10.66 0.06
C TRP A 74 -3.15 10.64 0.73
N PRO A 75 -3.72 11.79 1.14
CA PRO A 75 -5.09 11.83 1.66
C PRO A 75 -6.14 11.47 0.61
N TYR A 76 -5.91 11.81 -0.65
CA TYR A 76 -6.83 11.44 -1.73
C TYR A 76 -6.91 9.92 -1.91
N VAL A 77 -5.78 9.22 -1.86
CA VAL A 77 -5.72 7.76 -2.10
C VAL A 77 -6.07 6.95 -0.86
N PHE A 78 -5.58 7.36 0.32
CA PHE A 78 -5.71 6.57 1.55
C PHE A 78 -6.69 7.14 2.57
N GLY A 79 -7.26 8.32 2.31
CA GLY A 79 -8.18 8.99 3.23
C GLY A 79 -7.50 9.48 4.52
N LYS A 80 -6.17 9.54 4.55
CA LYS A 80 -5.41 10.01 5.72
C LYS A 80 -4.15 10.78 5.30
N GLN A 81 -3.64 11.61 6.20
CA GLN A 81 -2.33 12.26 6.03
C GLN A 81 -1.18 11.26 6.26
N ILE A 82 -0.02 11.55 5.66
CA ILE A 82 1.22 10.80 5.95
C ILE A 82 1.63 11.06 7.40
N ASP A 83 1.93 10.00 8.14
CA ASP A 83 2.32 10.15 9.55
C ASP A 83 3.71 10.81 9.69
N ASN A 84 4.67 10.44 8.85
CA ASN A 84 6.01 11.01 8.87
C ASN A 84 6.64 11.01 7.47
N LEU A 85 6.84 12.20 6.91
CA LEU A 85 7.52 12.44 5.65
C LEU A 85 8.83 13.17 5.94
N ARG A 86 9.96 12.53 5.63
CA ARG A 86 11.30 13.13 5.77
C ARG A 86 11.89 13.37 4.39
N THR A 87 12.58 14.48 4.25
CA THR A 87 13.34 14.83 3.05
C THR A 87 14.78 15.05 3.50
N ASP A 88 15.76 14.49 2.79
CA ASP A 88 17.07 15.13 2.79
C ASP A 88 17.00 16.27 1.76
N ASN A 89 17.67 17.39 2.02
CA ASN A 89 17.71 18.50 1.06
C ASN A 89 18.53 18.15 -0.21
N ALA A 90 18.89 16.86 -0.39
CA ALA A 90 19.64 16.30 -1.51
C ALA A 90 18.75 15.44 -2.44
N GLY A 91 17.42 15.43 -2.22
CA GLY A 91 16.46 14.80 -3.13
C GLY A 91 16.01 13.38 -2.74
N THR A 92 16.38 12.89 -1.56
CA THR A 92 15.88 11.62 -1.00
C THR A 92 14.68 11.88 -0.10
N PHE A 93 13.62 11.10 -0.29
CA PHE A 93 12.39 11.19 0.49
C PHE A 93 12.09 9.87 1.17
N MET A 94 11.73 9.94 2.46
CA MET A 94 11.35 8.79 3.25
C MET A 94 9.94 8.99 3.80
N ILE A 95 9.03 8.11 3.37
CA ILE A 95 7.65 8.07 3.84
C ILE A 95 7.55 6.93 4.85
N LEU A 96 7.18 7.27 6.07
CA LEU A 96 6.83 6.30 7.09
C LEU A 96 5.35 6.50 7.43
N ASP A 97 4.58 5.45 7.16
CA ASP A 97 3.13 5.47 7.38
C ASP A 97 2.68 4.24 8.14
N LYS A 98 2.04 4.43 9.29
CA LYS A 98 1.34 3.37 10.02
C LYS A 98 0.00 3.15 9.33
N ASN A 99 0.04 2.48 8.18
CA ASN A 99 -1.14 2.33 7.36
C ASN A 99 -2.07 1.26 7.96
N ARG A 100 -3.19 1.72 8.56
CA ARG A 100 -4.26 0.86 9.08
C ARG A 100 -4.90 0.01 7.97
N PHE A 101 -4.86 0.45 6.72
CA PHE A 101 -5.39 -0.31 5.56
C PHE A 101 -4.63 -1.63 5.37
N ILE A 102 -3.30 -1.58 5.38
CA ILE A 102 -2.43 -2.76 5.29
C ILE A 102 -2.63 -3.67 6.52
N GLY A 103 -2.82 -3.07 7.71
CA GLY A 103 -3.15 -3.81 8.93
C GLY A 103 -4.50 -4.55 8.87
N ARG A 104 -5.49 -4.05 8.12
CA ARG A 104 -6.81 -4.70 7.96
C ARG A 104 -6.81 -5.83 6.94
N LEU A 105 -5.90 -5.80 5.96
CA LEU A 105 -5.70 -6.87 4.98
C LEU A 105 -5.09 -8.14 5.61
N SER A 106 -4.50 -7.98 6.80
CA SER A 106 -4.10 -9.04 7.74
C SER A 106 -5.28 -9.39 8.66
N THR A 107 -6.41 -9.84 8.10
CA THR A 107 -7.57 -10.25 8.89
C THR A 107 -7.21 -11.36 9.87
N GLY A 108 -7.36 -11.10 11.18
CA GLY A 108 -7.59 -12.13 12.20
C GLY A 108 -6.39 -12.67 12.97
N VAL A 109 -5.19 -12.09 12.84
CA VAL A 109 -4.01 -12.61 13.57
C VAL A 109 -3.70 -11.73 14.77
N ASP A 110 -3.92 -12.27 15.97
CA ASP A 110 -3.27 -11.75 17.16
C ASP A 110 -1.75 -11.89 16.94
N PHE A 111 -1.05 -10.77 16.76
CA PHE A 111 0.42 -10.71 16.77
C PHE A 111 1.04 -11.15 18.12
N SER A 112 0.21 -11.62 19.06
CA SER A 112 0.54 -12.27 20.33
C SER A 112 1.43 -13.53 20.20
N GLY A 113 1.85 -13.92 19.00
CA GLY A 113 2.82 -15.00 18.80
C GLY A 113 2.25 -16.43 18.88
N LYS A 114 0.92 -16.59 18.92
CA LYS A 114 0.28 -17.91 19.04
C LYS A 114 0.32 -18.74 17.74
N ASN A 115 0.50 -18.12 16.58
CA ASN A 115 0.60 -18.82 15.29
C ASN A 115 1.66 -18.17 14.38
N LYS A 116 2.88 -18.74 14.36
CA LYS A 116 4.01 -18.20 13.60
C LYS A 116 3.80 -18.27 12.09
N GLU A 117 3.19 -19.34 11.58
CA GLU A 117 2.96 -19.55 10.15
C GLU A 117 1.97 -18.52 9.57
N LEU A 118 0.87 -18.27 10.29
CA LEU A 118 -0.12 -17.27 9.91
C LEU A 118 0.44 -15.84 9.92
N ALA A 119 1.37 -15.55 10.84
CA ALA A 119 2.07 -14.28 10.90
C ALA A 119 3.02 -14.08 9.70
N GLU A 120 3.72 -15.12 9.27
CA GLU A 120 4.57 -15.09 8.06
C GLU A 120 3.74 -14.91 6.78
N GLU A 121 2.59 -15.58 6.67
CA GLU A 121 1.68 -15.38 5.53
C GLU A 121 1.19 -13.93 5.45
N CYS A 122 0.82 -13.35 6.60
CA CYS A 122 0.40 -11.96 6.67
C CYS A 122 1.52 -11.00 6.28
N ARG A 123 2.75 -11.23 6.74
CA ARG A 123 3.94 -10.45 6.33
C ARG A 123 4.15 -10.52 4.82
N LEU A 124 3.98 -11.69 4.21
CA LEU A 124 4.15 -11.82 2.77
C LEU A 124 3.06 -11.07 1.99
N ARG A 125 1.82 -11.18 2.44
CA ARG A 125 0.70 -10.45 1.84
C ARG A 125 0.89 -8.95 1.97
N GLN A 126 1.32 -8.47 3.14
CA GLN A 126 1.68 -7.08 3.38
C GLN A 126 2.80 -6.61 2.43
N ARG A 127 3.81 -7.44 2.18
CA ARG A 127 4.90 -7.13 1.25
C ARG A 127 4.40 -6.95 -0.19
N ALA A 128 3.46 -7.78 -0.65
CA ALA A 128 2.84 -7.61 -1.98
C ALA A 128 2.10 -6.26 -2.09
N TYR A 129 1.37 -5.86 -1.05
CA TYR A 129 0.74 -4.53 -1.02
C TYR A 129 1.76 -3.39 -1.05
N SER A 130 2.92 -3.54 -0.40
CA SER A 130 3.97 -2.51 -0.46
C SER A 130 4.42 -2.23 -1.90
N PHE A 131 4.56 -3.27 -2.75
CA PHE A 131 4.91 -3.07 -4.17
C PHE A 131 3.85 -2.28 -4.94
N TYR A 132 2.57 -2.51 -4.63
CA TYR A 132 1.48 -1.73 -5.22
C TYR A 132 1.58 -0.24 -4.85
N ILE A 133 1.83 0.07 -3.58
CA ILE A 133 1.98 1.45 -3.09
C ILE A 133 3.20 2.12 -3.74
N VAL A 134 4.32 1.40 -3.83
CA VAL A 134 5.53 1.88 -4.52
C VAL A 134 5.22 2.20 -5.98
N GLY A 135 4.53 1.32 -6.69
CA GLY A 135 4.09 1.55 -8.06
C GLY A 135 3.21 2.78 -8.19
N LEU A 136 2.26 2.96 -7.28
CA LEU A 136 1.33 4.08 -7.26
C LEU A 136 2.05 5.44 -7.08
N ILE A 137 3.03 5.51 -6.18
CA ILE A 137 3.89 6.70 -6.03
C ILE A 137 4.76 6.92 -7.28
N LYS A 138 5.40 5.86 -7.81
CA LYS A 138 6.22 5.94 -9.04
C LYS A 138 5.42 6.47 -10.23
N GLY A 139 4.19 6.01 -10.39
CA GLY A 139 3.26 6.48 -11.40
C GLY A 139 2.97 7.97 -11.25
N ALA A 140 2.60 8.39 -10.05
CA ALA A 140 2.30 9.79 -9.76
C ALA A 140 3.52 10.70 -10.04
N LEU A 141 4.69 10.33 -9.53
CA LEU A 141 5.95 11.07 -9.73
C LEU A 141 6.34 11.17 -11.20
N LYS A 142 6.19 10.09 -11.98
CA LYS A 142 6.54 10.10 -13.40
C LYS A 142 5.71 11.12 -14.17
N ASN A 143 4.41 11.24 -13.86
CA ASN A 143 3.56 12.20 -14.54
C ASN A 143 3.84 13.65 -14.13
N MET A 144 4.09 13.89 -12.83
CA MET A 144 4.50 15.20 -12.32
C MET A 144 5.86 15.64 -12.88
N GLY A 145 6.81 14.71 -12.99
CA GLY A 145 8.12 14.96 -13.60
C GLY A 145 8.05 15.27 -15.10
N THR A 146 7.17 14.59 -15.84
CA THR A 146 6.91 14.95 -17.25
C THR A 146 6.18 16.29 -17.39
N ALA A 147 5.40 16.71 -16.40
CA ALA A 147 4.79 18.03 -16.38
C ALA A 147 5.85 19.13 -16.15
N ILE A 148 6.83 18.89 -15.26
CA ILE A 148 7.97 19.80 -15.03
C ILE A 148 8.79 20.02 -16.32
N GLY A 149 9.04 18.95 -17.10
CA GLY A 149 9.81 19.05 -18.35
C GLY A 149 9.08 19.66 -19.56
N LYS A 150 7.77 19.90 -19.47
CA LYS A 150 6.97 20.51 -20.55
C LYS A 150 6.82 22.03 -20.45
N SER A 151 7.29 22.64 -19.36
CA SER A 151 7.13 24.07 -19.09
C SER A 151 8.43 24.87 -19.28
N GLN A 152 9.44 24.30 -19.94
CA GLN A 152 10.69 24.96 -20.34
C GLN A 152 10.67 25.29 -21.82
#